data_AF-A0A132NK52-F1
#
_entry.id   AF-A0A132NK52-F1
#
_cell.length_a   1.000
_cell.length_b   1.000
_cell.length_c   1.000
_cell.angle_alpha   90.00
_cell.angle_beta   90.00
_cell.angle_gamma   90.00
#
_symmetry.space_group_name_H-M   'P 1'
#
loop_
_entity.id
_entity.type
_entity.pdbx_description
1 polymer ?
#
loop_
_entity_poly.entity_id
_entity_poly.type
_entity_poly.pdbx_seq_one_letter_code
_entity_poly.pdbx_strand_id
1 'polypeptide(L)'
;RETALLTQRDALHRLGISGARPALELASADPRAYLAALAEASEAAELTARGGLGDFWWLAQSVGIDLPARLTPRRPAPSGPG
;
A
#
# COMPACT_ATOMS: atom_id res chain seq x y z
N ARG A 1 19.95 -6.11 13.61
CA ARG A 1 18.80 -5.19 13.65
C ARG A 1 18.72 -4.56 12.29
N GLU A 2 17.66 -4.85 11.54
CA GLU A 2 17.42 -4.26 10.23
C GLU A 2 16.28 -3.24 10.36
N THR A 3 16.43 -2.11 9.71
CA THR A 3 15.50 -0.98 9.79
C THR A 3 15.07 -0.58 8.40
N ALA A 4 13.78 -0.29 8.25
CA ALA A 4 13.19 0.19 7.02
C ALA A 4 12.41 1.47 7.27
N LEU A 5 12.53 2.38 6.31
CA LEU A 5 11.72 3.59 6.24
C LEU A 5 10.91 3.54 4.94
N LEU A 6 9.59 3.67 5.05
CA LEU A 6 8.63 3.57 3.95
C LEU A 6 7.61 4.69 4.06
N THR A 7 7.06 5.13 2.93
CA THR A 7 5.80 5.88 2.98
C THR A 7 4.66 4.93 3.37
N GLN A 8 3.60 5.47 3.97
CA GLN A 8 2.39 4.73 4.30
C GLN A 8 1.81 4.08 3.05
N ARG A 9 1.77 4.83 1.93
CA ARG A 9 1.38 4.28 0.62
C ARG A 9 2.18 3.03 0.26
N ASP A 10 3.51 3.12 0.30
CA ASP A 10 4.37 1.99 -0.09
C ASP A 10 4.16 0.80 0.84
N ALA A 11 4.10 1.05 2.16
CA ALA A 11 3.90 0.01 3.16
C ALA A 11 2.55 -0.71 2.97
N LEU A 12 1.45 0.03 2.81
CA LEU A 12 0.12 -0.54 2.62
C LEU A 12 0.00 -1.32 1.31
N HIS A 13 0.55 -0.80 0.20
CA HIS A 13 0.57 -1.56 -1.06
C HIS A 13 1.36 -2.86 -0.95
N ARG A 14 2.49 -2.87 -0.24
CA ARG A 14 3.28 -4.09 0.01
C ARG A 14 2.56 -5.11 0.90
N LEU A 15 1.64 -4.64 1.75
CA LEU A 15 0.74 -5.49 2.53
C LEU A 15 -0.45 -6.00 1.72
N GLY A 16 -0.64 -5.52 0.48
CA GLY A 16 -1.74 -5.92 -0.40
C GLY A 16 -2.96 -5.01 -0.31
N ILE A 17 -2.87 -3.89 0.41
CA ILE A 17 -3.95 -2.90 0.50
C ILE A 17 -3.88 -1.99 -0.73
N SER A 18 -5.00 -1.89 -1.45
CA SER A 18 -5.10 -1.14 -2.69
C SER A 18 -6.45 -0.45 -2.79
N GLY A 19 -6.46 0.80 -3.21
CA GLY A 19 -7.69 1.52 -3.57
C GLY A 19 -8.19 1.23 -4.99
N ALA A 20 -7.79 0.09 -5.58
CA ALA A 20 -8.26 -0.31 -6.90
C ALA A 20 -9.77 -0.54 -6.85
N ARG A 21 -10.49 0.05 -7.81
CA ARG A 21 -11.94 -0.12 -7.89
C ARG A 21 -12.31 -1.58 -8.20
N PRO A 22 -13.40 -2.11 -7.62
CA PRO A 22 -13.92 -3.41 -8.00
C PRO A 22 -14.34 -3.44 -9.47
N ALA A 23 -14.41 -4.65 -10.05
CA ALA A 23 -14.82 -4.86 -11.43
C ALA A 23 -16.26 -4.36 -11.66
N LEU A 24 -16.51 -3.69 -12.78
CA LEU A 24 -17.80 -3.06 -13.05
C LEU A 24 -18.91 -4.09 -13.27
N GLU A 25 -18.58 -5.28 -13.78
CA GLU A 25 -19.49 -6.40 -13.98
C GLU A 25 -20.15 -6.83 -12.65
N LEU A 26 -19.44 -6.66 -11.53
CA LEU A 26 -19.99 -6.93 -10.19
C LEU A 26 -21.13 -5.97 -9.86
N ALA A 27 -21.12 -4.73 -10.35
CA ALA A 27 -22.18 -3.77 -10.11
C ALA A 27 -23.53 -4.22 -10.70
N SER A 28 -23.50 -4.97 -11.81
CA SER A 28 -24.70 -5.53 -12.43
C SER A 28 -25.10 -6.88 -11.83
N ALA A 29 -24.12 -7.73 -11.49
CA ALA A 29 -24.39 -9.07 -10.96
C ALA A 29 -24.78 -9.07 -9.46
N ASP A 30 -24.12 -8.22 -8.66
CA ASP A 30 -24.40 -8.03 -7.23
C ASP A 30 -24.08 -6.58 -6.81
N PRO A 31 -25.06 -5.66 -6.92
CA PRO A 31 -24.87 -4.26 -6.57
C PRO A 31 -24.45 -4.04 -5.11
N ARG A 32 -24.88 -4.91 -4.17
CA ARG A 32 -24.53 -4.77 -2.75
C ARG A 32 -23.08 -5.14 -2.51
N ALA A 33 -22.63 -6.25 -3.08
CA ALA A 33 -21.22 -6.63 -3.01
C ALA A 33 -20.33 -5.59 -3.68
N TYR A 34 -20.75 -5.02 -4.82
CA TYR A 34 -20.01 -3.94 -5.48
C TYR A 34 -19.88 -2.70 -4.59
N LEU A 35 -20.96 -2.24 -3.95
CA LEU A 35 -20.90 -1.06 -3.08
C LEU A 35 -20.05 -1.29 -1.83
N ALA A 36 -20.11 -2.48 -1.24
CA ALA A 36 -19.24 -2.85 -0.12
C ALA A 36 -17.76 -2.83 -0.54
N ALA A 37 -17.42 -3.49 -1.64
CA ALA A 37 -16.05 -3.51 -2.17
C ALA A 37 -15.58 -2.11 -2.59
N LEU A 38 -16.48 -1.27 -3.11
CA LEU A 38 -16.16 0.10 -3.49
C LEU A 38 -15.87 0.97 -2.26
N ALA A 39 -16.63 0.80 -1.18
CA ALA A 39 -16.38 1.51 0.07
C ALA A 39 -15.00 1.16 0.66
N GLU A 40 -14.67 -0.14 0.72
CA GLU A 40 -13.34 -0.60 1.16
C GLU A 40 -12.22 -0.05 0.27
N ALA A 41 -12.41 -0.04 -1.05
CA ALA A 41 -11.46 0.54 -1.99
C ALA A 41 -11.29 2.05 -1.79
N SER A 42 -12.35 2.79 -1.49
CA SER A 42 -12.28 4.22 -1.20
C SER A 42 -11.50 4.52 0.07
N GLU A 43 -11.70 3.76 1.15
CA GLU A 43 -10.91 3.91 2.38
C GLU A 43 -9.43 3.63 2.13
N ALA A 44 -9.11 2.55 1.40
CA ALA A 44 -7.74 2.24 1.00
C ALA A 44 -7.12 3.32 0.09
N ALA A 45 -7.91 3.92 -0.80
CA ALA A 45 -7.46 5.02 -1.66
C ALA A 45 -7.06 6.25 -0.85
N GLU A 46 -7.85 6.65 0.14
CA GLU A 46 -7.52 7.78 1.03
C GLU A 46 -6.23 7.52 1.83
N LEU A 47 -6.10 6.33 2.43
CA LEU A 47 -4.89 5.93 3.17
C LEU A 47 -3.63 5.90 2.31
N THR A 48 -3.78 5.77 0.99
CA THR A 48 -2.67 5.70 0.04
C THR A 48 -2.55 6.95 -0.84
N ALA A 49 -3.36 8.00 -0.64
CA ALA A 49 -3.41 9.19 -1.49
C ALA A 49 -2.12 10.04 -1.44
N ARG A 50 -1.68 10.58 -2.59
CA ARG A 50 -0.58 11.57 -2.71
C ARG A 50 -1.08 12.95 -2.28
N GLY A 51 -0.23 13.71 -1.59
CA GLY A 51 -0.61 14.97 -0.97
C GLY A 51 -1.55 14.80 0.23
N GLY A 52 -1.69 13.56 0.74
CA GLY A 52 -2.61 13.19 1.82
C GLY A 52 -2.02 12.11 2.71
N LEU A 53 -2.87 11.23 3.25
CA LEU A 53 -2.45 10.23 4.25
C LEU A 53 -1.37 9.27 3.74
N GLY A 54 -1.31 9.01 2.43
CA GLY A 54 -0.29 8.12 1.86
C GLY A 54 1.14 8.64 1.99
N ASP A 55 1.34 9.92 2.31
CA ASP A 55 2.68 10.52 2.45
C ASP A 55 3.22 10.51 3.89
N PHE A 56 2.45 9.98 4.86
CA PHE A 56 3.01 9.69 6.19
C PHE A 56 4.13 8.67 6.12
N TRP A 57 5.10 8.74 7.04
CA TRP A 57 6.23 7.82 7.11
C TRP A 57 6.02 6.72 8.15
N TRP A 58 6.42 5.50 7.81
CA TRP A 58 6.48 4.35 8.72
C TRP A 58 7.93 3.91 8.91
N LEU A 59 8.32 3.70 10.16
CA LEU A 59 9.59 3.08 10.55
C LEU A 59 9.32 1.65 11.02
N ALA A 60 9.90 0.66 10.33
CA ALA A 60 9.84 -0.75 10.74
C ALA A 60 11.22 -1.22 11.23
N GLN A 61 11.26 -1.87 12.38
CA GLN A 61 12.49 -2.36 13.01
C GLN A 61 12.32 -3.83 13.38
N SER A 62 13.22 -4.69 12.89
CA SER A 62 13.26 -6.09 13.33
C SER A 62 14.13 -6.27 14.58
N VAL A 63 13.71 -7.15 15.49
CA VAL A 63 14.45 -7.51 16.71
C VAL A 63 14.42 -9.03 16.88
N GLY A 64 15.58 -9.66 16.82
CA GLY A 64 15.71 -11.13 16.95
C GLY A 64 15.19 -11.93 15.75
N ILE A 65 14.73 -11.26 14.68
CA ILE A 65 14.28 -11.84 13.42
C ILE A 65 14.74 -10.97 12.24
N ASP A 66 14.67 -11.51 11.04
CA ASP A 66 14.85 -10.74 9.81
C ASP A 66 13.65 -9.81 9.57
N LEU A 67 13.88 -8.67 8.91
CA LEU A 67 12.78 -7.80 8.51
C LEU A 67 11.93 -8.53 7.45
N PRO A 68 10.59 -8.61 7.61
CA PRO A 68 9.74 -9.27 6.61
C PRO A 68 9.94 -8.64 5.23
N ALA A 69 10.13 -9.48 4.21
CA ALA A 69 10.42 -9.03 2.84
C ALA A 69 9.42 -7.98 2.29
N ARG A 70 8.16 -8.05 2.73
CA ARG A 70 7.13 -7.06 2.37
C ARG A 70 7.49 -5.66 2.84
N LEU A 71 8.14 -5.51 4.00
CA LEU A 71 8.55 -4.24 4.60
C LEU A 71 9.98 -3.83 4.24
N THR A 72 10.75 -4.67 3.54
CA THR A 72 12.10 -4.33 3.10
C THR A 72 12.05 -3.31 1.95
N PRO A 73 12.58 -2.07 2.10
CA PRO A 73 12.54 -1.06 1.06
C PRO A 73 13.32 -1.54 -0.16
N ARG A 74 12.77 -1.32 -1.36
CA ARG A 74 13.55 -1.56 -2.58
C ARG A 74 14.58 -0.43 -2.64
N ARG A 75 15.87 -0.78 -2.62
CA ARG A 75 16.93 0.22 -2.84
C ARG A 75 16.63 0.93 -4.18
N PRO A 76 16.61 2.28 -4.24
CA PRO A 76 16.48 2.96 -5.52
C PRO A 76 17.60 2.47 -6.45
N ALA A 77 17.27 2.23 -7.72
CA ALA A 77 18.27 1.86 -8.71
C ALA A 77 19.36 2.95 -8.72
N PRO A 78 20.66 2.61 -8.81
CA PRO A 78 21.70 3.61 -8.92
C PRO A 78 21.43 4.45 -10.17
N SER A 79 21.33 5.77 -10.00
CA SER A 79 21.31 6.70 -11.12
C SER A 79 22.59 6.47 -11.94
N GLY A 80 22.45 6.03 -13.19
CA GLY A 80 23.60 5.80 -14.07
C GLY A 80 24.40 7.09 -14.31
N PRO A 81 25.68 6.98 -14.72
CA PRO A 81 26.51 8.16 -14.96
C PRO A 81 26.00 8.93 -16.19
N GLY A 82 25.82 10.24 -16.02
CA GLY A 82 25.70 11.20 -17.11
C GLY A 82 27.07 11.71 -17.56
#